data_AF-F2PNS3-F1
#
_entry.id   AF-F2PNS3-F1
#
_cell.length_a   1.000
_cell.length_b   1.000
_cell.length_c   1.000
_cell.angle_alpha   90.00
_cell.angle_beta   90.00
_cell.angle_gamma   90.00
#
_symmetry.space_group_name_H-M   'P 1'
#
loop_
_entity.id
_entity.type
_entity.pdbx_description
1 polymer ?
#
loop_
_entity_poly.entity_id
_entity_poly.type
_entity_poly.pdbx_seq_one_letter_code
_entity_poly.pdbx_strand_id
1 'polypeptide(L)'
;MDTTLRHGPFVMQLGSMPVQNILVDKEWNIKQFIEVQSICSLPIELMLPPSWITGKDIDKLLSTEDDRLQICYRQFAHTLRHEEAKRPLLPNGRLHSDTLIDGLHSSKFWLLQALQSSGNPLHTFRRVKGYGDNYAGKGKPLAAAAFRPQIYDYLKYKIASYVDYRKDVQKLFNGEYGRVYDEEDLDYIRRRPIVPERK
;
A
#
# COMPACT_ATOMS: atom_id res chain seq x y z
N MET A 1 -7.90 8.06 5.62
CA MET A 1 -6.51 7.94 6.13
C MET A 1 -6.36 8.93 7.26
N ASP A 2 -5.99 8.48 8.46
CA ASP A 2 -5.62 9.39 9.55
C ASP A 2 -4.28 10.02 9.17
N THR A 3 -4.30 11.30 8.83
CA THR A 3 -3.11 12.02 8.34
C THR A 3 -2.03 12.13 9.41
N THR A 4 -2.37 11.93 10.69
CA THR A 4 -1.43 12.00 11.81
C THR A 4 -0.50 10.78 11.89
N LEU A 5 -0.86 9.66 11.24
CA LEU A 5 -0.08 8.41 11.27
C LEU A 5 0.82 8.19 10.04
N ARG A 6 0.80 9.11 9.06
CA ARG A 6 1.56 9.02 7.80
C ARG A 6 3.08 9.04 7.98
N HIS A 7 3.53 9.66 9.08
CA HIS A 7 4.95 9.80 9.41
C HIS A 7 5.36 8.89 10.57
N GLY A 8 4.54 7.89 10.89
CA GLY A 8 4.80 6.90 11.90
C GLY A 8 3.74 6.85 13.00
N PRO A 9 3.91 5.96 13.98
CA PRO A 9 5.09 5.12 14.17
C PRO A 9 5.22 4.04 13.09
N PHE A 10 6.47 3.68 12.81
CA PHE A 10 6.79 2.58 11.91
C PHE A 10 6.92 1.30 12.72
N VAL A 11 6.30 0.24 12.25
CA VAL A 11 6.33 -1.07 12.89
C VAL A 11 6.84 -2.09 11.89
N MET A 12 7.52 -3.11 12.41
CA MET A 12 7.99 -4.23 11.61
C MET A 12 6.78 -5.05 11.16
N GLN A 13 6.57 -5.11 9.85
CA GLN A 13 5.46 -5.84 9.24
C GLN A 13 6.03 -6.95 8.34
N LEU A 14 5.44 -8.14 8.46
CA LEU A 14 5.63 -9.17 7.46
C LEU A 14 4.91 -8.70 6.19
N GLY A 15 5.60 -8.73 5.05
CA GLY A 15 5.04 -8.35 3.76
C GLY A 15 3.99 -9.35 3.26
N SER A 16 3.81 -9.44 1.94
CA SER A 16 2.92 -10.46 1.36
C SER A 16 3.32 -11.86 1.85
N MET A 17 2.43 -12.48 2.64
CA MET A 17 2.57 -13.86 3.10
C MET A 17 1.59 -14.72 2.32
N PRO A 18 1.99 -15.27 1.17
CA PRO A 18 1.08 -16.08 0.39
C PRO A 18 0.86 -17.42 1.10
N VAL A 19 -0.35 -17.98 0.97
CA VAL A 19 -0.77 -19.19 1.72
C VAL A 19 0.17 -20.37 1.47
N GLN A 20 0.72 -20.50 0.25
CA GLN A 20 1.66 -21.56 -0.09
C GLN A 20 2.98 -21.54 0.71
N ASN A 21 3.31 -20.42 1.35
CA ASN A 21 4.54 -20.27 2.13
C ASN A 21 4.30 -20.49 3.64
N ILE A 22 3.10 -20.89 4.05
CA ILE A 22 2.73 -21.10 5.46
C ILE A 22 2.64 -22.61 5.72
N LEU A 23 3.47 -23.10 6.65
CA LEU A 23 3.43 -24.47 7.13
C LEU A 23 2.59 -24.56 8.41
N VAL A 24 1.69 -25.54 8.43
CA VAL A 24 0.79 -25.80 9.56
C VAL A 24 0.95 -27.23 10.08
N ASP A 25 0.60 -27.46 11.34
CA ASP A 25 0.44 -28.83 11.88
C ASP A 25 -0.91 -29.46 11.51
N LYS A 26 -1.17 -30.66 12.03
CA LYS A 26 -2.40 -31.43 11.76
C LYS A 26 -3.65 -30.71 12.29
N GLU A 27 -3.48 -29.86 13.29
CA GLU A 27 -4.51 -29.05 13.94
C GLU A 27 -4.63 -27.64 13.33
N TRP A 28 -3.97 -27.38 12.19
CA TRP A 28 -3.95 -26.09 11.48
C TRP A 28 -3.24 -24.94 12.23
N ASN A 29 -2.42 -25.22 13.24
CA ASN A 29 -1.60 -24.19 13.86
C ASN A 29 -0.42 -23.84 12.96
N ILE A 30 -0.19 -22.54 12.75
CA ILE A 30 0.98 -22.04 12.00
C ILE A 30 2.26 -22.43 12.75
N LYS A 31 3.15 -23.17 12.09
CA LYS A 31 4.45 -23.57 12.64
C LYS A 31 5.60 -22.78 12.06
N GLN A 32 5.54 -22.48 10.77
CA GLN A 32 6.68 -21.87 10.09
C GLN A 32 6.25 -21.12 8.82
N PHE A 33 7.01 -20.08 8.49
CA PHE A 33 6.97 -19.41 7.19
C PHE A 33 8.20 -19.83 6.39
N ILE A 34 7.99 -20.42 5.21
CA ILE A 34 9.09 -20.93 4.36
C ILE A 34 9.86 -19.77 3.73
N GLU A 35 9.12 -18.78 3.24
CA GLU A 35 9.70 -17.64 2.55
C GLU A 35 8.86 -16.42 2.88
N VAL A 36 9.44 -15.55 3.72
CA VAL A 36 8.93 -14.21 3.96
C VAL A 36 9.55 -13.33 2.87
N GLN A 37 8.80 -13.09 1.81
CA GLN A 37 9.28 -12.33 0.64
C GLN A 37 9.81 -10.94 1.02
N SER A 38 9.29 -10.36 2.10
CA SER A 38 9.82 -9.13 2.68
C SER A 38 9.41 -8.98 4.13
N ILE A 39 10.32 -8.44 4.95
CA ILE A 39 9.99 -7.83 6.24
C ILE A 39 10.33 -6.36 6.11
N CYS A 40 9.36 -5.49 6.34
CA CYS A 40 9.51 -4.06 6.12
C CYS A 40 9.10 -3.29 7.37
N SER A 41 9.86 -2.25 7.69
CA SER A 41 9.42 -1.22 8.63
C SER A 41 8.50 -0.27 7.90
N LEU A 42 7.19 -0.36 8.15
CA LEU A 42 6.16 0.41 7.45
C LEU A 42 5.34 1.23 8.45
N PRO A 43 4.77 2.37 8.02
CA PRO A 43 3.81 3.11 8.84
C PRO A 43 2.71 2.17 9.32
N ILE A 44 2.35 2.29 10.59
CA ILE A 44 1.35 1.41 11.19
C ILE A 44 0.00 1.49 10.47
N GLU A 45 -0.33 2.60 9.82
CA GLU A 45 -1.56 2.71 9.04
C GLU A 45 -1.66 1.74 7.84
N LEU A 46 -0.52 1.19 7.40
CA LEU A 46 -0.41 0.19 6.33
C LEU A 46 -0.55 -1.25 6.84
N MET A 47 -0.55 -1.47 8.16
CA MET A 47 -0.80 -2.80 8.69
C MET A 47 -2.24 -3.19 8.37
N LEU A 48 -2.40 -4.30 7.67
CA LEU A 48 -3.67 -4.93 7.38
C LEU A 48 -3.65 -6.36 7.88
N PRO A 49 -4.82 -6.96 8.17
CA PRO A 49 -4.90 -8.39 8.39
C PRO A 49 -4.40 -9.14 7.14
N PRO A 50 -3.83 -10.35 7.29
CA PRO A 50 -3.34 -11.13 6.15
C PRO A 50 -4.43 -11.32 5.08
N SER A 51 -4.04 -11.28 3.80
CA SER A 51 -4.97 -11.38 2.67
C SER A 51 -5.80 -12.67 2.67
N TRP A 52 -5.28 -13.72 3.28
CA TRP A 52 -5.90 -15.04 3.41
C TRP A 52 -6.73 -15.20 4.69
N ILE A 53 -7.00 -14.14 5.45
CA ILE A 53 -7.69 -14.25 6.75
C ILE A 53 -9.10 -14.84 6.66
N THR A 54 -9.72 -14.76 5.48
CA THR A 54 -11.02 -15.39 5.23
C THR A 54 -10.90 -16.88 4.92
N GLY A 55 -9.69 -17.44 4.80
CA GLY A 55 -9.43 -18.77 4.24
C GLY A 55 -9.58 -18.83 2.71
N LYS A 56 -9.74 -17.68 2.06
CA LYS A 56 -9.76 -17.52 0.60
C LYS A 56 -8.78 -16.42 0.21
N ASP A 57 -8.30 -16.50 -1.02
CA ASP A 57 -7.62 -15.36 -1.63
C ASP A 57 -8.62 -14.20 -1.74
N ILE A 58 -8.19 -12.99 -1.37
CA ILE A 58 -9.03 -11.79 -1.42
C ILE A 58 -9.52 -11.50 -2.85
N ASP A 59 -8.72 -11.87 -3.85
CA ASP A 59 -9.09 -11.72 -5.27
C ASP A 59 -10.20 -12.69 -5.67
N LYS A 60 -10.37 -13.79 -4.92
CA LYS A 60 -11.39 -14.83 -5.12
C LYS A 60 -12.60 -14.66 -4.19
N LEU A 61 -12.62 -13.64 -3.34
CA LEU A 61 -13.75 -13.38 -2.46
C LEU A 61 -14.93 -12.87 -3.30
N LEU A 62 -16.05 -13.59 -3.29
CA LEU A 62 -17.26 -13.14 -3.97
C LEU A 62 -17.89 -11.96 -3.22
N SER A 63 -18.64 -11.09 -3.91
CA SER A 63 -19.37 -9.98 -3.26
C SER A 63 -20.38 -10.46 -2.22
N THR A 64 -20.88 -11.68 -2.37
CA THR A 64 -21.78 -12.33 -1.41
C THR A 64 -21.08 -12.81 -0.14
N GLU A 65 -19.75 -12.75 -0.07
CA GLU A 65 -18.95 -13.18 1.08
C GLU A 65 -18.40 -12.00 1.91
N ASP A 66 -18.91 -10.78 1.68
CA ASP A 66 -18.50 -9.58 2.42
C ASP A 66 -18.73 -9.74 3.93
N ASP A 67 -19.77 -10.46 4.35
CA ASP A 67 -20.04 -10.77 5.76
C ASP A 67 -18.92 -11.61 6.39
N ARG A 68 -18.38 -12.58 5.64
CA ARG A 68 -17.26 -13.43 6.10
C ARG A 68 -16.01 -12.59 6.30
N LEU A 69 -15.71 -11.69 5.36
CA LEU A 69 -14.61 -10.74 5.51
C LEU A 69 -14.79 -9.88 6.76
N GLN A 70 -15.99 -9.34 6.98
CA GLN A 70 -16.27 -8.53 8.18
C GLN A 70 -16.08 -9.31 9.49
N ILE A 71 -16.55 -10.56 9.55
CA ILE A 71 -16.40 -11.41 10.72
C ILE A 71 -14.92 -11.68 11.00
N CYS A 72 -14.17 -12.18 10.00
CA CYS A 72 -12.75 -12.52 10.15
C CYS A 72 -11.91 -11.28 10.52
N TYR A 73 -12.19 -10.14 9.90
CA TYR A 73 -11.48 -8.90 10.16
C TYR A 73 -11.75 -8.37 11.58
N ARG A 74 -13.01 -8.43 12.05
CA ARG A 74 -13.34 -8.04 13.44
C ARG A 74 -12.71 -8.97 14.47
N GLN A 75 -12.71 -10.27 14.21
CA GLN A 75 -12.02 -11.25 15.05
C GLN A 75 -10.53 -10.93 15.16
N PHE A 76 -9.88 -10.63 14.03
CA PHE A 76 -8.47 -10.21 14.02
C PHE A 76 -8.23 -8.95 14.85
N ALA A 77 -9.02 -7.89 14.61
CA ALA A 77 -8.86 -6.64 15.32
C ALA A 77 -9.08 -6.84 16.84
N HIS A 78 -10.02 -7.69 17.24
CA HIS A 78 -10.27 -8.01 18.64
C HIS A 78 -9.08 -8.77 19.27
N THR A 79 -8.56 -9.78 18.58
CA THR A 79 -7.36 -10.51 19.04
C THR A 79 -6.15 -9.58 19.12
N LEU A 80 -5.93 -8.74 18.11
CA LEU A 80 -4.86 -7.75 18.12
C LEU A 80 -5.00 -6.80 19.31
N ARG A 81 -6.21 -6.30 19.60
CA ARG A 81 -6.47 -5.44 20.76
C ARG A 81 -6.01 -6.10 22.07
N HIS A 82 -6.28 -7.39 22.24
CA HIS A 82 -5.89 -8.13 23.43
C HIS A 82 -4.36 -8.28 23.54
N GLU A 83 -3.67 -8.46 22.42
CA GLU A 83 -2.22 -8.51 22.38
C GLU A 83 -1.56 -7.13 22.56
N GLU A 84 -2.14 -6.08 21.97
CA GLU A 84 -1.71 -4.69 22.17
C GLU A 84 -1.85 -4.23 23.63
N ALA A 85 -2.87 -4.72 24.34
CA ALA A 85 -3.04 -4.45 25.77
C ALA A 85 -1.90 -5.05 26.63
N LYS A 86 -1.31 -6.16 26.20
CA LYS A 86 -0.12 -6.76 26.84
C LYS A 86 1.16 -6.06 26.40
N ARG A 87 1.25 -5.67 25.13
CA ARG A 87 2.41 -5.03 24.52
C ARG A 87 1.98 -3.96 23.51
N PRO A 88 1.92 -2.68 23.92
CA PRO A 88 1.47 -1.61 23.04
C PRO A 88 2.34 -1.47 21.78
N LEU A 89 1.70 -1.38 20.61
CA LEU A 89 2.38 -1.12 19.33
C LEU A 89 2.64 0.37 19.10
N LEU A 90 1.81 1.24 19.68
CA LEU A 90 1.91 2.69 19.54
C LEU A 90 2.56 3.32 20.80
N PRO A 91 3.54 4.22 20.65
CA PRO A 91 4.18 4.89 21.79
C PRO A 91 3.24 5.73 22.65
N ASN A 92 2.13 6.20 22.07
CA ASN A 92 1.13 7.05 22.74
C ASN A 92 0.04 6.26 23.47
N GLY A 93 0.16 4.93 23.54
CA GLY A 93 -0.83 4.06 24.20
C GLY A 93 -2.16 3.91 23.46
N ARG A 94 -2.32 4.49 22.27
CA ARG A 94 -3.48 4.20 21.41
C ARG A 94 -3.38 2.76 20.91
N LEU A 95 -4.52 2.16 20.58
CA LEU A 95 -4.59 0.80 20.06
C LEU A 95 -4.79 0.87 18.54
N HIS A 96 -3.88 0.26 17.79
CA HIS A 96 -4.00 0.21 16.33
C HIS A 96 -5.24 -0.59 15.91
N SER A 97 -5.66 -1.57 16.73
CA SER A 97 -6.89 -2.33 16.54
C SER A 97 -8.12 -1.45 16.25
N ASP A 98 -8.21 -0.28 16.88
CA ASP A 98 -9.35 0.63 16.71
C ASP A 98 -9.35 1.23 15.31
N THR A 99 -8.17 1.64 14.83
CA THR A 99 -8.01 2.18 13.47
C THR A 99 -8.18 1.12 12.38
N LEU A 100 -7.94 -0.17 12.68
CA LEU A 100 -8.21 -1.26 11.76
C LEU A 100 -9.70 -1.42 11.50
N ILE A 101 -10.54 -1.41 12.54
CA ILE A 101 -11.99 -1.57 12.41
C ILE A 101 -12.58 -0.43 11.58
N ASP A 102 -12.17 0.81 11.85
CA ASP A 102 -12.56 1.97 11.05
C ASP A 102 -12.08 1.85 9.60
N GLY A 103 -10.89 1.28 9.41
CA GLY A 103 -10.27 1.03 8.11
C GLY A 103 -11.11 0.14 7.20
N LEU A 104 -11.75 -0.90 7.74
CA LEU A 104 -12.57 -1.86 6.98
C LEU A 104 -13.82 -1.22 6.35
N HIS A 105 -14.51 -0.37 7.11
CA HIS A 105 -15.72 0.32 6.63
C HIS A 105 -15.41 1.47 5.66
N SER A 106 -14.14 1.87 5.61
CA SER A 106 -13.66 2.89 4.69
C SER A 106 -13.07 2.25 3.42
N SER A 107 -12.96 3.04 2.34
CA SER A 107 -12.24 2.60 1.14
C SER A 107 -10.73 2.42 1.35
N LYS A 108 -10.22 2.70 2.56
CA LYS A 108 -8.82 2.49 2.96
C LYS A 108 -8.42 1.03 2.81
N PHE A 109 -9.26 0.10 3.30
CA PHE A 109 -8.95 -1.32 3.25
C PHE A 109 -8.68 -1.78 1.81
N TRP A 110 -9.63 -1.55 0.90
CA TRP A 110 -9.51 -1.96 -0.51
C TRP A 110 -8.34 -1.28 -1.22
N LEU A 111 -8.06 -0.03 -0.88
CA LEU A 111 -6.95 0.73 -1.46
C LEU A 111 -5.60 0.16 -1.03
N LEU A 112 -5.41 -0.08 0.27
CA LEU A 112 -4.19 -0.63 0.82
C LEU A 112 -3.98 -2.09 0.39
N GLN A 113 -5.06 -2.86 0.34
CA GLN A 113 -5.02 -4.22 -0.15
C GLN A 113 -4.59 -4.28 -1.63
N ALA A 114 -5.07 -3.36 -2.47
CA ALA A 114 -4.64 -3.26 -3.87
C ALA A 114 -3.14 -2.92 -4.01
N LEU A 115 -2.57 -2.16 -3.07
CA LEU A 115 -1.14 -1.80 -3.06
C LEU A 115 -0.25 -2.94 -2.56
N GLN A 116 -0.76 -3.78 -1.65
CA GLN A 116 0.01 -4.85 -1.00
C GLN A 116 -0.20 -6.23 -1.65
N SER A 117 -1.26 -6.40 -2.44
CA SER A 117 -1.52 -7.65 -3.15
C SER A 117 -0.55 -7.84 -4.30
N SER A 118 -0.01 -9.05 -4.44
CA SER A 118 0.72 -9.50 -5.63
C SER A 118 -0.21 -9.91 -6.78
N GLY A 119 -1.53 -9.88 -6.57
CA GLY A 119 -2.57 -10.23 -7.54
C GLY A 119 -2.88 -9.11 -8.54
N ASN A 120 -4.07 -9.13 -9.16
CA ASN A 120 -4.46 -8.06 -10.08
C ASN A 120 -5.03 -6.87 -9.29
N PRO A 121 -4.27 -5.78 -9.09
CA PRO A 121 -4.68 -4.68 -8.23
C PRO A 121 -5.97 -4.03 -8.72
N LEU A 122 -6.30 -4.11 -10.03
CA LEU A 122 -7.52 -3.51 -10.59
C LEU A 122 -8.79 -4.13 -10.00
N HIS A 123 -8.80 -5.43 -9.69
CA HIS A 123 -9.98 -6.09 -9.16
C HIS A 123 -10.30 -5.59 -7.75
N THR A 124 -9.29 -5.50 -6.88
CA THR A 124 -9.40 -4.95 -5.54
C THR A 124 -9.68 -3.44 -5.57
N PHE A 125 -9.04 -2.70 -6.47
CA PHE A 125 -9.20 -1.26 -6.61
C PHE A 125 -10.62 -0.85 -7.04
N ARG A 126 -11.31 -1.70 -7.81
CA ARG A 126 -12.73 -1.48 -8.17
C ARG A 126 -13.68 -1.44 -6.96
N ARG A 127 -13.29 -2.04 -5.84
CA ARG A 127 -14.08 -2.04 -4.59
C ARG A 127 -13.87 -0.76 -3.76
N VAL A 128 -12.94 0.11 -4.14
CA VAL A 128 -12.78 1.44 -3.53
C VAL A 128 -14.00 2.30 -3.90
N LYS A 129 -14.76 2.74 -2.88
CA LYS A 129 -15.95 3.59 -3.06
C LYS A 129 -15.57 4.88 -3.79
N GLY A 130 -16.34 5.25 -4.82
CA GLY A 130 -16.07 6.42 -5.68
C GLY A 130 -15.13 6.16 -6.87
N TYR A 131 -14.62 4.94 -7.04
CA TYR A 131 -13.86 4.55 -8.23
C TYR A 131 -14.77 4.29 -9.44
N GLY A 132 -15.87 3.55 -9.24
CA GLY A 132 -16.85 3.24 -10.28
C GLY A 132 -17.57 4.46 -10.85
N ASP A 133 -17.83 5.46 -10.01
CA ASP A 133 -18.62 6.66 -10.36
C ASP A 133 -17.90 7.60 -11.35
N ASN A 134 -16.61 7.37 -11.64
CA ASN A 134 -15.78 8.26 -12.46
C ASN A 134 -15.27 7.63 -13.77
N TYR A 135 -15.74 6.44 -14.15
CA TYR A 135 -15.36 5.84 -15.44
C TYR A 135 -16.03 6.52 -16.65
N ALA A 136 -17.17 7.18 -16.46
CA ALA A 136 -17.95 7.78 -17.55
C ALA A 136 -17.54 9.23 -17.89
N GLY A 137 -16.66 9.86 -17.11
CA GLY A 137 -16.23 11.24 -17.31
C GLY A 137 -14.73 11.33 -17.49
N LYS A 138 -14.28 11.97 -18.58
CA LYS A 138 -12.87 12.35 -18.77
C LYS A 138 -12.34 13.05 -17.51
N GLY A 139 -11.57 12.32 -16.71
CA GLY A 139 -10.68 12.86 -15.69
C GLY A 139 -11.36 13.30 -14.40
N LYS A 140 -11.32 12.41 -13.39
CA LYS A 140 -10.85 12.71 -12.02
C LYS A 140 -10.83 11.41 -11.22
N PRO A 141 -9.74 10.61 -11.25
CA PRO A 141 -9.61 9.50 -10.32
C PRO A 141 -9.46 10.07 -8.90
N LEU A 142 -10.57 10.09 -8.16
CA LEU A 142 -10.66 10.57 -6.78
C LEU A 142 -9.56 9.96 -5.88
N ALA A 143 -9.16 8.73 -6.17
CA ALA A 143 -8.15 7.99 -5.42
C ALA A 143 -6.78 8.68 -5.41
N ALA A 144 -6.32 9.26 -6.52
CA ALA A 144 -5.01 9.90 -6.59
C ALA A 144 -4.93 11.12 -5.66
N ALA A 145 -6.01 11.91 -5.61
CA ALA A 145 -6.10 13.09 -4.76
C ALA A 145 -6.17 12.72 -3.27
N ALA A 146 -6.70 11.54 -2.93
CA ALA A 146 -6.72 11.02 -1.57
C ALA A 146 -5.31 10.72 -1.02
N PHE A 147 -4.35 10.37 -1.90
CA PHE A 147 -2.96 10.13 -1.51
C PHE A 147 -2.14 11.42 -1.38
N ARG A 148 -2.35 12.39 -2.28
CA ARG A 148 -1.62 13.67 -2.25
C ARG A 148 -2.50 14.83 -2.74
N PRO A 149 -2.62 15.92 -1.97
CA PRO A 149 -3.08 17.19 -2.51
C PRO A 149 -2.23 17.57 -3.74
N GLN A 150 -2.85 18.11 -4.80
CA GLN A 150 -2.15 18.50 -6.04
C GLN A 150 -1.45 17.34 -6.79
N ILE A 151 -1.90 16.09 -6.59
CA ILE A 151 -1.33 14.92 -7.29
C ILE A 151 -1.30 15.11 -8.82
N TYR A 152 -2.24 15.88 -9.37
CA TYR A 152 -2.34 16.14 -10.81
C TYR A 152 -1.21 17.02 -11.33
N ASP A 153 -0.80 18.04 -10.57
CA ASP A 153 0.32 18.89 -10.95
C ASP A 153 1.62 18.09 -10.87
N TYR A 154 1.75 17.25 -9.85
CA TYR A 154 2.86 16.30 -9.74
C TYR A 154 2.87 15.25 -10.87
N LEU A 155 1.71 14.72 -11.27
CA LEU A 155 1.57 13.77 -12.38
C LEU A 155 1.95 14.42 -13.71
N LYS A 156 1.46 15.64 -13.99
CA LYS A 156 1.84 16.40 -15.18
C LYS A 156 3.35 16.60 -15.24
N TYR A 157 3.96 17.01 -14.13
CA TYR A 157 5.41 17.14 -14.00
C TYR A 157 6.13 15.80 -14.25
N LYS A 158 5.67 14.70 -13.63
CA LYS A 158 6.28 13.37 -13.80
C LYS A 158 6.16 12.84 -15.22
N ILE A 159 5.03 13.08 -15.90
CA ILE A 159 4.84 12.71 -17.30
C ILE A 159 5.78 13.51 -18.19
N ALA A 160 5.89 14.83 -18.01
CA ALA A 160 6.84 15.66 -18.74
C ALA A 160 8.28 15.20 -18.50
N SER A 161 8.67 15.01 -17.24
CA SER A 161 9.99 14.49 -16.87
C SER A 161 10.27 13.10 -17.44
N TYR A 162 9.26 12.23 -17.60
CA TYR A 162 9.42 10.92 -18.23
C TYR A 162 9.65 11.03 -19.74
N VAL A 163 8.96 11.94 -20.42
CA VAL A 163 9.19 12.22 -21.85
C VAL A 163 10.61 12.71 -22.07
N ASP A 164 11.09 13.63 -21.23
CA ASP A 164 12.46 14.14 -21.32
C ASP A 164 13.49 13.04 -21.00
N TYR A 165 13.27 12.25 -19.94
CA TYR A 165 14.09 11.07 -19.63
C TYR A 165 14.18 10.09 -20.81
N ARG A 166 13.05 9.82 -21.49
CA ARG A 166 13.03 8.93 -22.66
C ARG A 166 13.84 9.48 -23.82
N LYS A 167 13.78 10.79 -24.07
CA LYS A 167 14.62 11.46 -25.08
C LYS A 167 16.09 11.35 -24.72
N ASP A 168 16.45 11.58 -23.47
CA ASP A 168 17.83 11.49 -23.01
C ASP A 168 18.39 10.07 -23.13
N VAL A 169 17.60 9.07 -22.73
CA VAL A 169 17.92 7.65 -22.94
C VAL A 169 18.10 7.36 -24.44
N GLN A 170 17.20 7.84 -25.30
CA GLN A 170 17.30 7.62 -26.74
C GLN A 170 18.57 8.26 -27.33
N LYS A 171 18.92 9.48 -26.94
CA LYS A 171 20.17 10.14 -27.34
C LYS A 171 21.40 9.38 -26.87
N LEU A 172 21.37 8.84 -25.66
CA LEU A 172 22.45 8.01 -25.11
C LEU A 172 22.67 6.74 -25.93
N PHE A 173 21.59 6.04 -26.30
CA PHE A 173 21.66 4.83 -27.13
C PHE A 173 21.98 5.10 -28.61
N ASN A 174 21.65 6.28 -29.12
CA ASN A 174 22.03 6.73 -30.46
C ASN A 174 23.50 7.21 -30.55
N GLY A 175 24.24 7.24 -29.43
CA GLY A 175 25.62 7.73 -29.39
C GLY A 175 25.75 9.25 -29.59
N GLU A 176 24.65 10.00 -29.44
CA GLU A 176 24.63 11.47 -29.53
C GLU A 176 25.24 12.13 -28.29
N TYR A 177 25.22 11.42 -27.15
CA TYR A 177 26.17 11.67 -26.08
C TYR A 177 27.42 10.85 -26.37
N GLY A 178 28.55 11.53 -26.59
CA GLY A 178 29.86 10.86 -26.55
C GLY A 178 29.95 10.00 -25.31
N ARG A 179 30.69 8.88 -25.34
CA ARG A 179 30.87 7.99 -24.19
C ARG A 179 31.36 8.79 -22.98
N VAL A 180 30.45 9.24 -22.13
CA VAL A 180 30.75 10.00 -20.93
C VAL A 180 30.07 9.25 -19.79
N TYR A 181 30.79 8.26 -19.29
CA TYR A 181 30.68 7.84 -17.92
C TYR A 181 31.60 8.75 -17.09
N ASP A 182 31.32 10.04 -17.06
CA ASP A 182 31.87 10.91 -16.01
C ASP A 182 30.82 10.95 -14.90
N GLU A 183 31.18 10.41 -13.75
CA GLU A 183 30.34 10.33 -12.55
C GLU A 183 29.92 11.71 -11.99
N GLU A 184 30.44 12.81 -12.55
CA GLU A 184 30.15 14.19 -12.12
C GLU A 184 28.79 14.74 -12.59
N ASP A 185 28.19 14.19 -13.65
CA ASP A 185 26.91 14.68 -14.21
C ASP A 185 25.65 13.98 -13.66
N LEU A 186 25.80 13.15 -12.61
CA LEU A 186 24.67 12.49 -11.92
C LEU A 186 23.85 13.43 -11.01
N ASP A 187 23.78 14.73 -11.32
CA ASP A 187 22.94 15.69 -10.59
C ASP A 187 21.44 15.37 -10.75
N TYR A 188 21.08 14.48 -11.68
CA TYR A 188 19.71 13.95 -11.82
C TYR A 188 19.22 13.14 -10.61
N ILE A 189 20.12 12.66 -9.75
CA ILE A 189 19.78 11.98 -8.49
C ILE A 189 19.58 12.99 -7.35
N ARG A 190 20.11 14.22 -7.45
CA ARG A 190 19.83 15.31 -6.50
C ARG A 190 18.50 16.00 -6.81
N ARG A 191 17.41 15.22 -6.85
CA ARG A 191 16.05 15.79 -6.81
C ARG A 191 15.84 16.42 -5.43
N ARG A 192 16.09 17.72 -5.30
CA ARG A 192 15.72 18.50 -4.11
C ARG A 192 14.23 18.23 -3.80
N PRO A 193 13.87 17.85 -2.57
CA PRO A 193 12.46 17.67 -2.22
C PRO A 193 11.72 18.99 -2.44
N ILE A 194 10.67 18.95 -3.26
CA ILE A 194 9.75 20.07 -3.40
C ILE A 194 8.94 20.13 -2.09
N VAL A 195 9.37 20.99 -1.17
CA VAL A 195 8.60 21.37 0.02
C VAL A 195 7.57 22.41 -0.45
N PRO A 196 6.26 22.13 -0.39
CA PRO A 196 5.27 23.14 -0.71
C PRO A 196 5.37 24.28 0.31
N GLU A 197 5.36 25.52 -0.15
CA GLU A 197 5.23 26.68 0.75
C GLU A 197 3.93 26.53 1.56
N ARG A 198 4.06 26.58 2.90
CA ARG A 198 2.91 26.64 3.79
C ARG A 198 2.19 27.96 3.53
N LYS A 199 0.97 27.88 2.98
CA LYS A 199 -0.04 28.93 3.13
C LYS A 199 -0.81 28.72 4.42
#